data_AF-A0A919RGI3-F1
#
_entry.id   AF-A0A919RGI3-F1
#
_cell.length_a   1.000
_cell.length_b   1.000
_cell.length_c   1.000
_cell.angle_alpha   90.00
_cell.angle_beta   90.00
_cell.angle_gamma   90.00
#
_symmetry.space_group_name_H-M   'P 1'
#
loop_
_entity.id
_entity.type
_entity.pdbx_description
1 polymer ?
#
loop_
_entity_poly.entity_id
_entity_poly.type
_entity_poly.pdbx_seq_one_letter_code
_entity_poly.pdbx_strand_id
1 'polypeptide(L)'
;MPPHSTVNSAGPAPFREPRTVNQTPFEPFEYDLTLDETRRRAAVLAAMGPSWDPLTTLRAEEEAYALLYSGLDADQQATYDMLVAAGVLPHREQGA
;
A
#
# COMPACT_ATOMS: atom_id res chain seq x y z
N MET A 1 21.67 23.33 -73.04
CA MET A 1 22.52 23.44 -71.84
C MET A 1 22.03 24.67 -71.05
N PRO A 2 21.15 24.49 -70.05
CA PRO A 2 20.54 25.59 -69.30
C PRO A 2 21.45 26.06 -68.14
N PRO A 3 21.37 27.34 -67.75
CA PRO A 3 22.20 27.91 -66.69
C PRO A 3 21.79 27.42 -65.29
N HIS A 4 22.78 27.33 -64.42
CA HIS A 4 22.75 26.73 -63.08
C HIS A 4 21.74 27.40 -62.13
N SER A 5 20.96 26.58 -61.43
CA SER A 5 20.03 26.98 -60.37
C SER A 5 20.75 27.62 -59.19
N THR A 6 20.33 28.84 -58.82
CA THR A 6 20.67 29.46 -57.53
C THR A 6 19.97 28.70 -56.41
N VAL A 7 20.75 28.07 -55.53
CA VAL A 7 20.27 27.57 -54.23
C VAL A 7 19.97 28.79 -53.35
N ASN A 8 18.68 29.05 -53.10
CA ASN A 8 18.29 29.94 -52.01
C ASN A 8 18.54 29.21 -50.69
N SER A 9 19.56 29.64 -49.95
CA SER A 9 19.79 29.26 -48.56
C SER A 9 18.59 29.71 -47.71
N ALA A 10 17.65 28.81 -47.45
CA ALA A 10 16.68 29.00 -46.38
C ALA A 10 17.43 28.87 -45.05
N GLY A 11 17.55 29.99 -44.33
CA GLY A 11 18.03 30.00 -42.95
C GLY A 11 17.17 29.09 -42.06
N PRO A 12 17.65 28.72 -40.86
CA PRO A 12 16.93 27.81 -39.97
C PRO A 12 15.52 28.36 -39.72
N ALA A 13 14.52 27.48 -39.81
CA ALA A 13 13.13 27.81 -39.49
C ALA A 13 13.08 28.53 -38.13
N PRO A 14 12.24 29.57 -37.96
CA PRO A 14 12.17 30.29 -36.70
C PRO A 14 11.87 29.32 -35.56
N PHE A 15 12.59 29.50 -34.45
CA PHE A 15 12.33 28.77 -33.21
C PHE A 15 10.84 28.92 -32.88
N ARG A 16 10.13 27.78 -32.82
CA ARG A 16 8.71 27.78 -32.46
C ARG A 16 8.63 28.25 -31.01
N GLU A 17 8.06 29.43 -30.78
CA GLU A 17 7.86 29.92 -29.42
C GLU A 17 7.14 28.86 -28.58
N PRO A 18 7.56 28.65 -27.32
CA PRO A 18 6.91 27.69 -26.46
C PRO A 18 5.43 28.10 -26.36
N ARG A 19 4.53 27.16 -26.64
CA ARG A 19 3.10 27.37 -26.42
C ARG A 19 2.93 27.75 -24.95
N THR A 20 2.55 29.00 -24.68
CA THR A 20 2.09 29.41 -23.36
C THR A 20 0.85 28.59 -23.06
N VAL A 21 1.01 27.53 -22.26
CA VAL A 21 -0.13 26.86 -21.67
C VAL A 21 -0.63 27.86 -20.64
N ASN A 22 -1.79 28.46 -20.87
CA ASN A 22 -2.49 29.18 -19.82
C ASN A 22 -2.85 28.14 -18.75
N GLN A 23 -1.95 27.95 -17.79
CA GLN A 23 -2.19 27.12 -16.62
C GLN A 23 -3.24 27.87 -15.82
N THR A 24 -4.47 27.34 -15.79
CA THR A 24 -5.46 27.77 -14.81
C THR A 24 -4.81 27.70 -13.43
N PRO A 25 -4.98 28.71 -12.56
CA PRO A 25 -4.40 28.66 -11.23
C PRO A 25 -4.78 27.35 -10.52
N PHE A 26 -3.80 26.66 -9.94
CA PHE A 26 -4.08 25.49 -9.11
C PHE A 26 -4.76 25.98 -7.83
N GLU A 27 -5.97 25.52 -7.58
CA GLU A 27 -6.63 25.73 -6.29
C GLU A 27 -6.04 24.74 -5.27
N PRO A 28 -5.64 25.19 -4.08
CA PRO A 28 -5.12 24.30 -3.05
C PRO A 28 -6.23 23.37 -2.55
N PHE A 29 -5.97 22.06 -2.63
CA PHE A 29 -6.80 21.04 -2.01
C PHE A 29 -6.19 20.64 -0.67
N GLU A 30 -6.84 21.08 0.41
CA GLU A 30 -6.47 20.73 1.79
C GLU A 30 -7.41 19.63 2.29
N TYR A 31 -6.85 18.53 2.79
CA TYR A 31 -7.63 17.41 3.35
C TYR A 31 -7.06 16.96 4.70
N ASP A 32 -7.91 16.99 5.71
CA ASP A 32 -7.54 16.51 7.04
C ASP A 32 -7.69 14.98 7.11
N LEU A 33 -6.58 14.29 6.86
CA LEU A 33 -6.49 12.83 6.97
C LEU A 33 -6.69 12.33 8.40
N THR A 34 -6.40 13.15 9.43
CA THR A 34 -6.55 12.73 10.83
C THR A 34 -8.02 12.68 11.22
N LEU A 35 -8.76 13.71 10.82
CA LEU A 35 -10.21 13.76 11.00
C LEU A 35 -10.90 12.63 10.24
N ASP A 36 -10.50 12.40 9.00
CA ASP A 36 -11.09 11.35 8.19
C ASP A 36 -10.78 9.94 8.72
N GLU A 37 -9.54 9.68 9.16
CA GLU A 37 -9.18 8.42 9.79
C GLU A 37 -9.96 8.19 11.09
N THR A 38 -10.21 9.25 11.86
CA THR A 38 -11.05 9.18 13.06
C THR A 38 -12.49 8.76 12.70
N ARG A 39 -13.07 9.35 11.64
CA ARG A 39 -14.41 9.00 11.15
C ARG A 39 -14.46 7.55 10.65
N ARG A 40 -13.45 7.11 9.89
CA ARG A 40 -13.35 5.74 9.40
C ARG A 40 -13.30 4.74 10.57
N ARG A 41 -12.45 4.98 11.58
CA ARG A 41 -12.37 4.12 12.77
C ARG A 41 -13.68 4.10 13.55
N ALA A 42 -14.31 5.26 13.75
CA ALA A 42 -15.61 5.32 14.43
C ALA A 42 -16.70 4.53 13.69
N ALA A 43 -16.75 4.62 12.36
CA ALA A 43 -17.69 3.85 11.54
C ALA A 43 -17.44 2.34 11.65
N VAL A 44 -16.18 1.90 11.68
CA VAL A 44 -15.82 0.49 11.91
C VAL A 44 -16.30 0.02 13.27
N LEU A 45 -15.99 0.76 14.34
CA LEU A 45 -16.42 0.40 15.70
C LEU A 45 -17.95 0.34 15.82
N ALA A 46 -18.66 1.27 15.18
CA ALA A 46 -20.12 1.26 15.16
C ALA A 46 -20.69 0.03 14.43
N ALA A 47 -20.04 -0.41 13.33
CA ALA A 47 -20.45 -1.57 12.56
C ALA A 47 -20.27 -2.91 13.33
N MET A 48 -19.30 -2.99 14.25
CA MET A 48 -19.12 -4.17 15.11
C MET A 48 -20.27 -4.36 16.11
N GLY A 49 -20.97 -3.28 16.45
CA GLY A 49 -22.14 -3.30 17.34
C GLY A 49 -21.79 -3.36 18.83
N PRO A 50 -22.79 -3.15 19.70
CA PRO A 50 -22.59 -2.99 21.15
C PRO A 50 -22.23 -4.30 21.88
N SER A 51 -22.44 -5.45 21.25
CA SER A 51 -22.08 -6.76 21.80
C SER A 51 -20.65 -7.19 21.47
N TRP A 52 -19.92 -6.40 20.67
CA TRP A 52 -18.55 -6.74 20.33
C TRP A 52 -17.61 -6.48 21.51
N ASP A 53 -17.02 -7.56 22.02
CA ASP A 53 -15.95 -7.51 23.01
C ASP A 53 -14.60 -7.73 22.28
N PRO A 54 -13.77 -6.68 22.15
CA PRO A 54 -12.49 -6.79 21.45
C PRO A 54 -11.51 -7.72 22.16
N LEU A 55 -11.56 -7.82 23.49
CA LEU A 55 -10.63 -8.67 24.25
C LEU A 55 -11.00 -10.15 24.10
N THR A 56 -12.29 -10.46 24.14
CA THR A 56 -12.76 -11.83 23.85
C THR A 56 -12.46 -12.23 22.41
N THR A 57 -12.63 -11.33 21.45
CA THR A 57 -12.30 -11.59 20.04
C THR A 57 -10.81 -11.87 19.85
N LEU A 58 -9.93 -11.06 20.48
CA LEU A 58 -8.47 -11.22 20.39
C LEU A 58 -8.02 -12.57 20.98
N ARG A 59 -8.55 -12.95 22.15
CA ARG A 59 -8.25 -14.24 22.77
C ARG A 59 -8.68 -15.42 21.88
N ALA A 60 -9.86 -15.33 21.28
CA ALA A 60 -10.34 -16.36 20.36
C ALA A 60 -9.45 -16.49 19.11
N GLU A 61 -8.90 -15.36 18.62
CA GLU A 61 -7.93 -15.36 17.52
C GLU A 61 -6.61 -16.02 17.92
N GLU A 62 -6.09 -15.73 19.12
CA GLU A 62 -4.89 -16.38 19.68
C GLU A 62 -5.08 -17.88 19.85
N GLU A 63 -6.24 -18.31 20.38
CA GLU A 63 -6.61 -19.73 20.49
C GLU A 63 -6.68 -20.41 19.12
N ALA A 64 -7.31 -19.76 18.13
CA ALA A 64 -7.36 -20.27 16.76
C ALA A 64 -5.95 -20.40 16.15
N TYR A 65 -5.07 -19.42 16.41
CA TYR A 65 -3.67 -19.47 16.00
C TYR A 65 -2.89 -20.63 16.66
N ALA A 66 -3.19 -20.91 17.93
CA ALA A 66 -2.66 -22.07 18.65
C ALA A 66 -3.18 -23.41 18.10
N LEU A 67 -4.29 -23.45 17.36
CA LEU A 67 -4.76 -24.66 16.68
C LEU A 67 -4.05 -24.92 15.35
N LEU A 68 -3.66 -23.90 14.59
CA LEU A 68 -3.07 -24.03 13.25
C LEU A 68 -1.85 -24.96 13.15
N TYR A 69 -1.02 -24.97 14.19
CA TYR A 69 0.16 -25.84 14.32
C TYR A 69 0.03 -26.76 15.54
N SER A 70 -1.20 -27.11 15.94
CA SER A 70 -1.44 -28.12 16.98
C SER A 70 -1.35 -29.52 16.36
N GLY A 71 -0.96 -30.51 17.18
CA GLY A 71 -0.95 -31.91 16.76
C GLY A 71 0.07 -32.24 15.66
N LEU A 72 1.15 -31.47 15.55
CA LEU A 72 2.23 -31.77 14.62
C LEU A 72 2.93 -33.07 14.99
N ASP A 73 3.23 -33.89 13.99
CA ASP A 73 4.16 -35.00 14.15
C ASP A 73 5.62 -34.49 14.26
N ALA A 74 6.56 -35.42 14.46
CA ALA A 74 7.96 -35.07 14.69
C ALA A 74 8.61 -34.34 13.50
N ASP A 75 8.28 -34.72 12.27
CA ASP A 75 8.86 -34.13 11.05
C ASP A 75 8.26 -32.73 10.79
N GLN A 76 6.96 -32.61 11.03
CA GLN A 76 6.24 -31.34 10.97
C GLN A 76 6.71 -30.36 12.05
N GLN A 77 6.94 -30.84 13.28
CA GLN A 77 7.47 -30.02 14.37
C GLN A 77 8.88 -29.52 14.04
N ALA A 78 9.76 -30.37 13.48
CA ALA A 78 11.09 -29.96 13.05
C ALA A 78 11.04 -28.88 11.95
N THR A 79 10.09 -28.99 11.02
CA THR A 79 9.86 -27.98 9.98
C THR A 79 9.35 -26.67 10.58
N TYR A 80 8.39 -26.74 11.50
CA TYR A 80 7.88 -25.58 12.22
C TYR A 80 9.00 -24.84 12.98
N ASP A 81 9.82 -25.57 13.73
CA ASP A 81 10.93 -25.00 14.49
C ASP A 81 11.97 -24.31 13.59
N MET A 82 12.28 -24.91 12.43
CA MET A 82 13.12 -24.30 11.41
C MET A 82 12.54 -22.99 10.88
N LEU A 83 11.23 -22.95 10.59
CA LEU A 83 10.57 -21.76 10.08
C LEU A 83 10.47 -20.65 11.13
N VAL A 84 10.29 -21.00 12.40
CA VAL A 84 10.36 -20.05 13.52
C VAL A 84 11.76 -19.47 13.66
N ALA A 85 12.80 -20.33 13.63
CA ALA A 85 14.19 -19.88 13.70
C ALA A 85 14.58 -18.97 12.52
N ALA A 86 13.99 -19.19 11.35
CA ALA A 86 14.17 -18.34 10.16
C ALA A 86 13.34 -17.04 10.20
N GLY A 87 12.47 -16.85 11.19
CA GLY A 87 11.56 -15.70 11.30
C GLY A 87 10.41 -15.70 10.28
N VAL A 88 10.16 -16.84 9.63
CA VAL A 88 9.03 -17.01 8.69
C VAL A 88 7.73 -17.19 9.44
N LEU A 89 7.75 -17.96 10.53
CA LEU A 89 6.61 -18.15 11.43
C LEU A 89 6.87 -17.46 12.77
N PRO A 90 5.84 -16.88 13.40
CA PRO A 90 5.97 -16.36 14.76
C PRO A 90 6.19 -17.49 15.75
N HIS A 91 6.96 -17.22 16.80
CA HIS A 91 7.06 -18.14 17.92
C HIS A 91 5.71 -18.20 18.65
N ARG A 92 5.30 -19.39 19.04
CA ARG A 92 4.22 -19.54 20.00
C ARG A 92 4.73 -19.09 21.35
N GLU A 93 4.35 -17.91 21.78
CA GLU A 93 4.33 -17.58 23.21
C GLU A 93 3.52 -18.70 23.88
N GLN A 94 4.18 -19.62 24.57
CA GLN A 94 3.46 -20.59 25.40
C GLN A 94 2.78 -19.77 26.48
N GLY A 95 1.46 -19.60 26.38
CA GLY A 95 0.69 -18.82 27.33
C GLY A 95 1.04 -19.20 28.77
N ALA A 96 1.37 -18.21 29.58
CA ALA A 96 1.55 -18.34 31.02
C ALA A 96 0.19 -18.54 31.72
#